data_AF-A0A151RIR8-F1
#
_entry.id   AF-A0A151RIR8-F1
#
_cell.length_a   1.000
_cell.length_b   1.000
_cell.length_c   1.000
_cell.angle_alpha   90.00
_cell.angle_beta   90.00
_cell.angle_gamma   90.00
#
_symmetry.space_group_name_H-M   'P 1'
#
loop_
_entity.id
_entity.type
_entity.pdbx_description
1 polymer ?
#
loop_
_entity_poly.entity_id
_entity_poly.type
_entity_poly.pdbx_seq_one_letter_code
_entity_poly.pdbx_strand_id
1 'polypeptide(L)'
;MAAPDFTYESLCIQYPEEDVPFVLKTGLIHLLPKFYGRASEDLHKHLKKFHIVCSTMRPHNVPEDHIYLKAFPFSLEDLAKDWLYYLAPGSITCWDDLKRVFLEKFFPASRTTTIRKEISGIRQLMGENLYEYWER
;
A
#
# COMPACT_ATOMS: atom_id res chain seq x y z
N MET A 1 31.61 -19.38 -21.35
CA MET A 1 30.55 -18.41 -21.01
C MET A 1 29.69 -19.06 -19.94
N ALA A 2 29.77 -18.61 -18.69
CA ALA A 2 28.82 -19.03 -17.66
C ALA A 2 27.46 -18.41 -18.00
N ALA A 3 26.39 -19.21 -17.94
CA ALA A 3 25.04 -18.69 -18.06
C ALA A 3 24.79 -17.68 -16.92
N PRO A 4 24.10 -16.55 -17.17
CA PRO A 4 23.69 -15.67 -16.09
C PRO A 4 22.84 -16.49 -15.12
N ASP A 5 23.28 -16.55 -13.87
CA ASP A 5 22.57 -17.22 -12.80
C ASP A 5 21.37 -16.34 -12.43
N PHE A 6 20.19 -16.70 -12.95
CA PHE A 6 18.93 -16.07 -12.58
C PHE A 6 18.41 -16.68 -11.28
N THR A 7 19.24 -16.76 -10.23
CA THR A 7 18.72 -16.97 -8.88
C THR A 7 17.78 -15.81 -8.61
N TYR A 8 16.49 -16.06 -8.84
CA TYR A 8 15.41 -15.13 -8.62
C TYR A 8 15.56 -14.68 -7.18
N GLU A 9 16.04 -13.45 -6.97
CA GLU A 9 16.27 -12.93 -5.64
C GLU A 9 14.97 -13.11 -4.86
N SER A 10 15.09 -13.67 -3.67
CA SER A 10 13.95 -13.99 -2.82
C SER A 10 13.03 -12.77 -2.73
N LEU A 11 11.72 -12.98 -2.86
CA LEU A 11 10.75 -11.87 -2.84
C LEU A 11 10.95 -11.00 -1.60
N CYS A 12 10.69 -9.69 -1.72
CA CYS A 12 10.76 -8.79 -0.57
C CYS A 12 9.80 -9.19 0.56
N ILE A 13 8.67 -9.83 0.20
CA ILE A 13 7.71 -10.42 1.12
C ILE A 13 8.07 -11.89 1.36
N GLN A 14 8.37 -12.21 2.61
CA GLN A 14 8.43 -13.59 3.08
C GLN A 14 7.03 -14.04 3.47
N TYR A 15 6.56 -15.09 2.80
CA TYR A 15 5.34 -15.76 3.19
C TYR A 15 5.68 -16.82 4.23
N PRO A 16 5.07 -16.79 5.43
CA PRO A 16 5.26 -17.86 6.41
C PRO A 16 4.83 -19.21 5.83
N GLU A 17 5.48 -20.30 6.25
CA GLU A 17 5.09 -21.66 5.86
C GLU A 17 3.66 -21.92 6.33
N GLU A 18 2.79 -22.29 5.39
CA GLU A 18 1.36 -22.49 5.65
C GLU A 18 1.07 -23.97 5.96
N ASP A 19 0.41 -24.25 7.08
CA ASP A 19 -0.20 -25.58 7.35
C ASP A 19 -1.35 -25.88 6.38
N VAL A 20 -1.98 -24.84 5.83
CA VAL A 20 -3.09 -24.94 4.87
C VAL A 20 -2.77 -24.13 3.63
N PRO A 21 -2.59 -24.76 2.45
CA PRO A 21 -2.27 -24.05 1.23
C PRO A 21 -3.41 -23.11 0.83
N PHE A 22 -3.16 -21.80 0.88
CA PHE A 22 -4.11 -20.78 0.47
C PHE A 22 -3.73 -20.17 -0.89
N VAL A 23 -4.70 -20.20 -1.82
CA VAL A 23 -4.60 -19.56 -3.13
C VAL A 23 -5.52 -18.35 -3.19
N LEU A 24 -4.96 -17.22 -3.61
CA LEU A 24 -5.71 -15.99 -3.82
C LEU A 24 -6.68 -16.17 -5.00
N LYS A 25 -7.97 -15.97 -4.75
CA LYS A 25 -9.01 -16.13 -5.79
C LYS A 25 -8.90 -15.01 -6.83
N THR A 26 -8.97 -15.35 -8.11
CA THR A 26 -8.94 -14.36 -9.21
C THR A 26 -10.01 -13.28 -9.08
N GLY A 27 -11.21 -13.65 -8.62
CA GLY A 27 -12.28 -12.69 -8.35
C GLY A 27 -11.90 -11.63 -7.31
N LEU A 28 -11.15 -12.01 -6.28
CA LEU A 28 -10.63 -11.06 -5.29
C LEU A 28 -9.62 -10.11 -5.93
N ILE A 29 -8.69 -10.64 -6.73
CA ILE A 29 -7.65 -9.86 -7.43
C ILE A 29 -8.26 -8.75 -8.29
N HIS A 30 -9.33 -9.04 -9.03
CA HIS A 30 -10.01 -8.05 -9.86
C HIS A 30 -10.76 -6.97 -9.07
N LEU A 31 -11.13 -7.25 -7.83
CA LEU A 31 -11.82 -6.30 -6.95
C LEU A 31 -10.86 -5.40 -6.18
N LEU A 32 -9.57 -5.72 -6.14
CA LEU A 32 -8.59 -4.93 -5.39
C LEU A 32 -8.51 -3.51 -5.95
N PRO A 33 -8.47 -2.48 -5.08
CA PRO A 33 -8.22 -1.12 -5.53
C PRO A 33 -6.83 -1.04 -6.16
N LYS A 34 -6.66 -0.15 -7.12
CA LYS A 34 -5.36 0.15 -7.72
C LYS A 34 -4.73 1.37 -7.07
N PHE A 35 -3.43 1.32 -6.87
CA PHE A 35 -2.61 2.44 -6.39
C PHE A 35 -1.40 2.58 -7.28
N TYR A 36 -1.24 3.75 -7.89
CA TYR A 36 -0.21 4.01 -8.90
C TYR A 36 1.03 4.68 -8.30
N GLY A 37 0.99 5.08 -7.02
CA GLY A 37 2.08 5.77 -6.35
C GLY A 37 2.16 7.27 -6.67
N ARG A 38 1.07 7.87 -7.14
CA ARG A 38 1.03 9.29 -7.54
C ARG A 38 0.82 10.20 -6.34
N ALA A 39 1.35 11.42 -6.44
CA ALA A 39 1.26 12.41 -5.37
C ALA A 39 -0.18 12.81 -5.00
N SER A 40 -1.12 12.73 -5.95
CA SER A 40 -2.53 13.08 -5.80
C SER A 40 -3.40 11.93 -5.25
N GLU A 41 -2.86 10.71 -5.14
CA GLU A 41 -3.62 9.58 -4.64
C GLU A 41 -3.71 9.61 -3.11
N ASP A 42 -4.87 9.22 -2.59
CA ASP A 42 -5.10 9.09 -1.15
C ASP A 42 -4.72 7.69 -0.67
N LEU A 43 -3.58 7.63 0.02
CA LEU A 43 -2.99 6.44 0.60
C LEU A 43 -3.90 5.76 1.63
N HIS A 44 -4.56 6.54 2.48
CA HIS A 44 -5.44 6.03 3.52
C HIS A 44 -6.73 5.46 2.92
N LYS A 45 -7.28 6.12 1.91
CA LYS A 45 -8.44 5.62 1.16
C LYS A 45 -8.11 4.32 0.43
N HIS A 46 -6.91 4.20 -0.15
CA HIS A 46 -6.46 2.94 -0.75
C HIS A 46 -6.44 1.81 0.28
N LEU A 47 -5.76 1.99 1.42
CA LEU A 47 -5.68 0.97 2.48
C LEU A 47 -7.06 0.57 3.02
N LYS A 48 -7.97 1.53 3.21
CA LYS A 48 -9.35 1.25 3.63
C LYS A 48 -10.11 0.41 2.61
N LYS A 49 -10.04 0.78 1.33
CA LYS A 49 -10.68 0.00 0.25
C LYS A 49 -10.09 -1.41 0.14
N PHE A 50 -8.76 -1.52 0.26
CA PHE A 50 -8.05 -2.78 0.22
C PHE A 50 -8.51 -3.72 1.33
N HIS A 51 -8.56 -3.21 2.57
CA HIS A 51 -9.06 -3.94 3.73
C HIS A 51 -10.50 -4.43 3.49
N ILE A 52 -11.41 -3.54 3.06
CA ILE A 52 -12.80 -3.90 2.80
C ILE A 52 -12.88 -5.08 1.82
N VAL A 53 -12.18 -4.99 0.68
CA VAL A 53 -12.18 -6.03 -0.35
C VAL A 53 -11.65 -7.36 0.20
N CYS A 54 -10.51 -7.35 0.90
CA CYS A 54 -9.92 -8.55 1.46
C CYS A 54 -10.82 -9.20 2.54
N SER A 55 -11.51 -8.40 3.35
CA SER A 55 -12.45 -8.92 4.36
C SER A 55 -13.66 -9.62 3.73
N THR A 56 -14.11 -9.24 2.53
CA THR A 56 -15.32 -9.82 1.91
C THR A 56 -15.18 -11.28 1.45
N MET A 57 -13.97 -11.75 1.20
CA MET A 57 -13.72 -13.11 0.65
C MET A 57 -12.76 -13.92 1.52
N ARG A 58 -12.67 -13.59 2.81
CA ARG A 58 -11.76 -14.21 3.77
C ARG A 58 -12.15 -15.68 4.05
N PRO A 59 -11.23 -16.64 3.87
CA PRO A 59 -11.41 -18.00 4.37
C PRO A 59 -11.33 -18.06 5.90
N HIS A 60 -12.10 -18.96 6.52
CA HIS A 60 -12.17 -19.08 7.98
C HIS A 60 -10.85 -19.49 8.64
N ASN A 61 -10.00 -20.25 7.94
CA ASN A 61 -8.79 -20.86 8.52
C ASN A 61 -7.49 -20.17 8.10
N VAL A 62 -7.57 -18.99 7.47
CA VAL A 62 -6.39 -18.27 6.99
C VAL A 62 -6.22 -16.99 7.81
N PRO A 63 -5.03 -16.76 8.41
CA PRO A 63 -4.71 -15.49 9.05
C PRO A 63 -4.86 -14.35 8.07
N GLU A 64 -5.47 -13.26 8.52
CA GLU A 64 -5.74 -12.09 7.68
C GLU A 64 -4.45 -11.46 7.13
N ASP A 65 -3.38 -11.52 7.93
CA ASP A 65 -2.03 -11.12 7.56
C ASP A 65 -1.55 -11.78 6.26
N HIS A 66 -1.77 -13.09 6.10
CA HIS A 66 -1.33 -13.84 4.91
C HIS A 66 -2.13 -13.43 3.67
N ILE A 67 -3.43 -13.18 3.84
CA ILE A 67 -4.30 -12.71 2.75
C ILE A 67 -3.80 -11.35 2.28
N TYR A 68 -3.50 -10.46 3.21
CA TYR A 68 -3.05 -9.11 2.90
C TYR A 68 -1.69 -9.11 2.22
N LEU A 69 -0.72 -9.86 2.75
CA LEU A 69 0.60 -9.99 2.14
C LEU A 69 0.53 -10.54 0.72
N LYS A 70 -0.31 -11.56 0.46
CA LYS A 70 -0.49 -12.14 -0.89
C LYS A 70 -1.28 -11.22 -1.82
N ALA A 71 -2.25 -10.47 -1.31
CA ALA A 71 -3.13 -9.63 -2.12
C ALA A 71 -2.52 -8.27 -2.48
N PHE A 72 -1.73 -7.68 -1.58
CA PHE A 72 -1.23 -6.32 -1.72
C PHE A 72 -0.41 -6.06 -2.99
N PRO A 73 0.48 -6.97 -3.46
CA PRO A 73 1.20 -6.76 -4.72
C PRO A 73 0.28 -6.56 -5.93
N PHE A 74 -0.93 -7.13 -5.89
CA PHE A 74 -1.92 -6.98 -6.97
C PHE A 74 -2.73 -5.68 -6.88
N SER A 75 -2.68 -4.97 -5.75
CA SER A 75 -3.30 -3.66 -5.58
C SER A 75 -2.39 -2.51 -6.04
N LEU A 76 -1.12 -2.78 -6.34
CA LEU A 76 -0.15 -1.80 -6.80
C LEU A 76 0.01 -1.81 -8.34
N GLU A 77 0.22 -0.62 -8.90
CA GLU A 77 0.54 -0.38 -10.32
C GLU A 77 1.66 0.66 -10.44
N ASP A 78 2.26 0.77 -11.64
CA ASP A 78 3.29 1.74 -12.00
C ASP A 78 4.38 1.90 -10.92
N LEU A 79 4.60 3.14 -10.45
CA LEU A 79 5.64 3.52 -9.50
C LEU A 79 5.51 2.77 -8.18
N ALA A 80 4.30 2.43 -7.76
CA ALA A 80 4.08 1.69 -6.53
C ALA A 80 4.52 0.23 -6.66
N LYS A 81 4.25 -0.37 -7.83
CA LYS A 81 4.64 -1.75 -8.11
C LYS A 81 6.15 -1.88 -8.29
N ASP A 82 6.75 -0.94 -9.02
CA ASP A 82 8.20 -0.87 -9.19
C ASP A 82 8.91 -0.74 -7.83
N TRP A 83 8.41 0.14 -6.96
CA TRP A 83 8.97 0.28 -5.60
C TRP A 83 9.00 -1.04 -4.83
N LEU A 84 7.92 -1.83 -4.90
CA LEU A 84 7.85 -3.12 -4.22
C LEU A 84 8.92 -4.09 -4.72
N TYR A 85 9.22 -4.09 -6.03
CA TYR A 85 10.25 -4.96 -6.62
C TYR A 85 11.69 -4.57 -6.24
N TYR A 86 11.93 -3.30 -5.90
CA TYR A 86 13.26 -2.84 -5.47
C TYR A 86 13.50 -2.94 -3.95
N LEU A 87 12.55 -3.49 -3.18
CA LEU A 87 12.76 -3.75 -1.76
C LEU A 87 13.71 -4.91 -1.55
N ALA A 88 14.47 -4.86 -0.45
CA ALA A 88 15.39 -5.93 -0.10
C ALA A 88 14.65 -7.26 0.10
N PRO A 89 15.18 -8.38 -0.41
CA PRO A 89 14.67 -9.72 -0.16
C PRO A 89 14.41 -9.99 1.33
N GLY A 90 13.24 -10.53 1.66
CA GLY A 90 12.86 -10.85 3.04
C GLY A 90 12.76 -9.67 4.01
N SER A 91 12.70 -8.44 3.50
CA SER A 91 12.52 -7.24 4.34
C SER A 91 11.12 -7.13 4.98
N ILE A 92 10.12 -7.83 4.43
CA ILE A 92 8.73 -7.81 4.91
C ILE A 92 8.37 -9.21 5.40
N THR A 93 8.01 -9.32 6.68
CA THR A 93 7.64 -10.61 7.31
C THR A 93 6.18 -10.67 7.75
N CYS A 94 5.55 -9.52 7.97
CA CYS A 94 4.15 -9.38 8.36
C CYS A 94 3.49 -8.15 7.72
N TRP A 95 2.17 -8.04 7.82
CA TRP A 95 1.42 -6.90 7.29
C TRP A 95 1.83 -5.56 7.93
N ASP A 96 2.22 -5.56 9.20
CA ASP A 96 2.66 -4.35 9.88
C ASP A 96 3.98 -3.81 9.31
N ASP A 97 4.92 -4.69 8.97
CA ASP A 97 6.14 -4.31 8.27
C ASP A 97 5.83 -3.67 6.92
N LEU A 98 4.96 -4.32 6.14
CA LEU A 98 4.56 -3.84 4.82
C LEU A 98 3.91 -2.46 4.92
N LYS A 99 2.91 -2.29 5.81
CA LYS A 99 2.25 -1.00 6.02
C LYS A 99 3.25 0.09 6.39
N ARG A 100 4.18 -0.19 7.30
CA ARG A 100 5.20 0.76 7.73
C ARG A 100 6.05 1.24 6.54
N VAL A 101 6.67 0.33 5.79
CA VAL A 101 7.54 0.71 4.67
C VAL A 101 6.76 1.39 3.53
N PHE A 102 5.49 1.00 3.33
CA PHE A 102 4.61 1.64 2.36
C PHE A 102 4.25 3.08 2.76
N LEU A 103 3.87 3.31 4.02
CA LEU A 103 3.58 4.64 4.55
C LEU A 103 4.83 5.53 4.53
N GLU A 104 5.99 5.01 4.92
CA GLU A 104 7.25 5.76 4.88
C GLU A 104 7.62 6.19 3.45
N LYS A 105 7.37 5.32 2.45
CA LYS A 105 7.66 5.62 1.04
C LYS A 105 6.74 6.67 0.44
N PHE A 106 5.43 6.53 0.61
CA PHE A 106 4.42 7.34 -0.10
C PHE A 106 3.86 8.50 0.74
N PHE A 107 4.09 8.46 2.05
CA PHE A 107 3.72 9.53 3.00
C PHE A 107 4.88 9.85 3.97
N PRO A 108 6.03 10.29 3.44
CA PRO A 108 7.18 10.63 4.27
C PRO A 108 6.88 11.80 5.22
N ALA A 109 7.54 11.83 6.38
CA ALA A 109 7.36 12.87 7.40
C ALA A 109 7.57 14.31 6.85
N SER A 110 8.35 14.47 5.77
CA SER A 110 8.52 15.74 5.07
C SER A 110 7.20 16.29 4.50
N ARG A 111 6.30 15.42 4.01
CA ARG A 111 4.95 15.82 3.61
C ARG A 111 4.15 16.32 4.81
N THR A 112 4.24 15.63 5.95
CA THR A 112 3.55 16.06 7.17
C THR A 112 4.01 17.44 7.64
N THR A 113 5.31 17.75 7.55
CA THR A 113 5.82 19.08 7.89
C THR A 113 5.35 20.16 6.93
N THR A 114 5.28 19.87 5.62
CA THR A 114 4.77 20.81 4.62
C THR A 114 3.29 21.09 4.84
N ILE A 115 2.45 20.05 5.01
CA ILE A 115 1.03 20.19 5.30
C ILE A 115 0.82 21.03 6.58
N ARG A 116 1.58 20.76 7.65
CA ARG A 116 1.49 21.53 8.90
C ARG A 116 1.84 23.01 8.67
N LYS A 117 2.84 23.29 7.84
CA LYS A 117 3.25 24.66 7.49
C LYS A 117 2.19 25.36 6.63
N GLU A 118 1.60 24.66 5.66
CA GLU A 118 0.50 25.17 4.85
C GLU A 118 -0.71 25.51 5.71
N ILE A 119 -1.17 24.59 6.57
CA ILE A 119 -2.28 24.81 7.51
C ILE A 119 -2.00 26.03 8.40
N SER A 120 -0.79 26.16 8.94
CA SER A 120 -0.40 27.30 9.79
C SER A 120 -0.39 28.63 9.03
N GLY A 121 -0.36 28.60 7.70
CA GLY A 121 -0.37 29.77 6.82
C GLY A 121 -1.71 30.04 6.14
N ILE A 122 -2.73 29.18 6.32
CA ILE A 122 -4.05 29.37 5.73
C ILE A 122 -4.70 30.63 6.31
N ARG A 123 -5.22 31.48 5.41
CA ARG A 123 -5.97 32.69 5.74
C ARG A 123 -7.18 32.78 4.82
N GLN A 124 -8.28 33.29 5.35
CA GLN A 124 -9.46 33.60 4.55
C GLN A 124 -9.09 34.66 3.51
N LEU A 125 -9.37 34.36 2.24
CA LEU A 125 -9.07 35.28 1.13
C LEU A 125 -10.11 36.40 1.07
N MET A 126 -9.72 37.56 0.52
CA MET A 126 -10.64 38.69 0.34
C MET A 126 -11.75 38.29 -0.63
N GLY A 127 -12.99 38.24 -0.15
CA GLY A 127 -14.17 37.83 -0.93
C GLY A 127 -14.53 36.34 -0.83
N GLU A 128 -13.75 35.53 -0.11
CA GLU A 128 -14.08 34.13 0.20
C GLU A 128 -15.08 34.07 1.35
N ASN A 129 -16.16 33.31 1.19
CA ASN A 129 -17.12 33.13 2.27
C ASN A 129 -16.62 32.10 3.30
N LEU A 130 -17.22 32.09 4.49
CA LEU A 130 -16.77 31.23 5.59
C LEU A 130 -16.88 29.73 5.28
N TYR A 131 -17.86 29.34 4.46
CA TYR A 131 -18.06 27.95 4.06
C TYR A 131 -16.99 27.49 3.06
N GLU A 132 -16.68 28.31 2.05
CA GLU A 132 -15.61 28.07 1.08
C GLU A 132 -14.24 27.98 1.77
N TYR A 133 -14.00 28.84 2.77
CA TYR A 133 -12.81 28.79 3.59
C TYR A 133 -12.69 27.50 4.43
N TRP A 134 -13.81 26.97 4.92
CA TRP A 134 -13.84 25.78 5.76
C TRP A 134 -13.64 24.46 4.99
N GLU A 135 -14.04 24.41 3.72
CA GLU A 135 -13.85 23.24 2.84
C GLU A 135 -12.42 23.11 2.27
N ARG A 136 -11.55 24.12 2.45
CA ARG A 136 -10.16 24.13 1.99
C ARG A 136 -9.18 23.53 3.00
#